data_AF-A0A2D6YVN5-F1
#
_entry.id   AF-A0A2D6YVN5-F1
#
_cell.length_a   1.000
_cell.length_b   1.000
_cell.length_c   1.000
_cell.angle_alpha   90.00
_cell.angle_beta   90.00
_cell.angle_gamma   90.00
#
_symmetry.space_group_name_H-M   'P 1'
#
loop_
_entity.id
_entity.type
_entity.pdbx_description
1 polymer ?
#
loop_
_entity_poly.entity_id
_entity_poly.type
_entity_poly.pdbx_seq_one_letter_code
_entity_poly.pdbx_strand_id
1 'polypeptide(L)'
;MNNEDTTPRRPDFSDDSYQSRDDQEISRGPDLAPELPFGMSGITGLLQRLANGAEEDRWSPDKQRMVARYLLDLSKDYWMNGDEVAFCRRLAAA
;
A
#
# COMPACT_ATOMS: atom_id res chain seq x y z
N MET A 1 -54.90 11.22 31.44
CA MET A 1 -54.31 12.53 31.76
C MET A 1 -52.86 12.46 31.34
N ASN A 2 -52.50 13.32 30.37
CA ASN A 2 -51.27 13.33 29.58
C ASN A 2 -50.08 13.96 30.33
N ASN A 3 -48.87 13.59 29.87
CA ASN A 3 -47.66 14.39 29.59
C ASN A 3 -46.73 13.38 28.85
N GLU A 4 -46.47 13.37 27.53
CA GLU A 4 -45.97 14.42 26.61
C GLU A 4 -44.75 15.11 27.25
N ASP A 5 -43.50 15.12 26.75
CA ASP A 5 -43.02 15.01 25.37
C ASP A 5 -41.47 14.91 25.32
N THR A 6 -40.97 14.35 24.22
CA THR A 6 -39.64 14.52 23.58
C THR A 6 -38.32 14.12 24.26
N THR A 7 -37.69 13.07 23.71
CA THR A 7 -36.34 13.14 23.10
C THR A 7 -36.15 11.95 22.13
N PRO A 8 -35.35 12.08 21.06
CA PRO A 8 -35.72 11.60 19.73
C PRO A 8 -35.06 10.27 19.32
N ARG A 9 -35.87 9.46 18.63
CA ARG A 9 -35.58 8.59 17.47
C ARG A 9 -34.15 8.03 17.31
N ARG A 10 -34.05 6.71 17.50
CA ARG A 10 -33.00 5.82 16.99
C ARG A 10 -32.73 6.08 15.49
N PRO A 11 -31.53 5.75 15.02
CA PRO A 11 -31.50 4.72 13.99
C PRO A 11 -30.57 3.56 14.38
N ASP A 12 -31.10 2.36 14.15
CA ASP A 12 -30.41 1.11 13.88
C ASP A 12 -28.97 1.29 13.39
N PHE A 13 -28.01 0.95 14.26
CA PHE A 13 -26.74 0.42 13.75
C PHE A 13 -26.99 -1.04 13.44
N SER A 14 -27.15 -1.32 12.15
CA SER A 14 -27.07 -2.64 11.57
C SER A 14 -25.82 -3.33 12.10
N ASP A 15 -26.03 -4.45 12.77
CA ASP A 15 -25.02 -5.45 13.12
C ASP A 15 -24.56 -6.08 11.80
N ASP A 16 -23.64 -5.40 11.11
CA ASP A 16 -22.97 -5.94 9.94
C ASP A 16 -22.04 -7.04 10.44
N SER A 17 -22.54 -8.26 10.29
CA SER A 17 -21.84 -9.50 10.55
C SER A 17 -20.54 -9.53 9.73
N TYR A 18 -19.45 -9.04 10.31
CA TYR A 18 -18.11 -9.33 9.81
C TYR A 18 -17.80 -10.80 10.06
N GLN A 19 -18.33 -11.66 9.20
CA GLN A 19 -17.79 -12.98 8.92
C GLN A 19 -16.37 -12.79 8.38
N SER A 20 -15.41 -12.65 9.28
CA SER A 20 -13.99 -12.77 8.94
C SER A 20 -13.69 -14.26 8.74
N ARG A 21 -14.06 -14.78 7.57
CA ARG A 21 -13.71 -16.12 7.09
C ARG A 21 -12.89 -15.97 5.83
N ASP A 22 -11.61 -15.64 6.02
CA ASP A 22 -10.56 -15.86 5.03
C ASP A 22 -9.28 -16.23 5.81
N ASP A 23 -9.28 -17.44 6.37
CA ASP A 23 -8.07 -18.24 6.45
C ASP A 23 -7.68 -18.62 5.01
N GLN A 24 -7.24 -17.62 4.24
CA GLN A 24 -6.58 -17.86 2.97
C GLN A 24 -5.15 -18.28 3.30
N GLU A 25 -5.00 -19.60 3.33
CA GLU A 25 -3.77 -20.34 3.18
C GLU A 25 -2.88 -19.72 2.08
N ILE A 26 -1.92 -18.87 2.46
CA ILE A 26 -0.84 -18.44 1.56
C ILE A 26 0.17 -19.59 1.50
N SER A 27 -0.19 -20.66 0.81
CA SER A 27 0.68 -21.79 0.49
C SER A 27 1.63 -21.42 -0.66
N ARG A 28 2.86 -21.07 -0.29
CA ARG A 28 4.18 -21.29 -0.95
C ARG A 28 4.38 -21.00 -2.47
N GLY A 29 5.29 -20.06 -2.74
CA GLY A 29 6.45 -20.26 -3.64
C GLY A 29 6.78 -19.10 -4.64
N PRO A 30 8.05 -18.90 -5.09
CA PRO A 30 9.33 -19.43 -4.61
C PRO A 30 10.18 -18.36 -3.89
N ASP A 31 11.15 -18.83 -3.13
CA ASP A 31 12.41 -18.16 -2.81
C ASP A 31 12.93 -17.39 -4.05
N LEU A 32 13.10 -16.06 -3.98
CA LEU A 32 13.87 -15.21 -4.93
C LEU A 32 13.70 -13.70 -4.61
N ALA A 33 14.08 -13.29 -3.40
CA ALA A 33 14.91 -12.09 -3.33
C ALA A 33 16.25 -12.63 -2.86
N PRO A 34 17.34 -12.62 -3.68
CA PRO A 34 18.65 -12.93 -3.16
C PRO A 34 18.82 -12.07 -1.90
N GLU A 35 19.12 -12.70 -0.76
CA GLU A 35 19.26 -11.98 0.50
C GLU A 35 20.19 -10.81 0.24
N LEU A 36 19.61 -9.62 0.13
CA LEU A 36 20.35 -8.42 -0.18
C LEU A 36 21.39 -8.33 0.93
N PRO A 37 22.69 -8.32 0.61
CA PRO A 37 23.74 -8.41 1.61
C PRO A 37 23.44 -7.36 2.68
N PHE A 38 23.45 -7.79 3.95
CA PHE A 38 23.18 -6.94 5.10
C PHE A 38 23.92 -5.61 4.93
N GLY A 39 23.19 -4.55 4.56
CA GLY A 39 23.77 -3.29 4.07
C GLY A 39 23.02 -2.58 2.94
N MET A 40 22.17 -3.26 2.17
CA MET A 40 21.24 -2.61 1.19
C MET A 40 19.81 -2.48 1.75
N SER A 41 19.69 -2.08 3.02
CA SER A 41 18.42 -2.10 3.75
C SER A 41 17.58 -0.84 3.49
N GLY A 42 16.37 -1.05 2.99
CA GLY A 42 15.28 -0.08 3.04
C GLY A 42 14.71 0.23 1.67
N ILE A 43 15.25 1.25 1.01
CA ILE A 43 14.62 1.84 -0.16
C ILE A 43 14.79 1.00 -1.44
N THR A 44 15.91 0.30 -1.59
CA THR A 44 16.20 -0.54 -2.76
C THR A 44 15.19 -1.70 -2.92
N GLY A 45 14.78 -2.33 -1.82
CA GLY A 45 13.76 -3.39 -1.86
C GLY A 45 12.37 -2.85 -2.24
N LEU A 46 12.04 -1.62 -1.80
CA LEU A 46 10.80 -0.97 -2.19
C LEU A 46 10.81 -0.55 -3.66
N LEU A 47 11.94 -0.08 -4.17
CA LEU A 47 12.15 0.24 -5.59
C LEU A 47 11.98 -1.00 -6.47
N GLN A 48 12.57 -2.14 -6.09
CA GLN A 48 12.39 -3.40 -6.81
C GLN A 48 10.93 -3.85 -6.81
N ARG A 49 10.23 -3.73 -5.68
CA ARG A 49 8.81 -4.08 -5.60
C ARG A 49 7.93 -3.14 -6.46
N LEU A 50 8.28 -1.86 -6.53
CA LEU A 50 7.63 -0.90 -7.42
C LEU A 50 7.89 -1.24 -8.90
N ALA A 51 9.13 -1.57 -9.26
CA ALA A 51 9.50 -1.96 -10.62
C ALA A 51 8.72 -3.20 -11.07
N ASN A 52 8.75 -4.28 -10.28
CA ASN A 52 8.01 -5.50 -10.59
C ASN A 52 6.49 -5.25 -10.64
N GLY A 53 5.95 -4.47 -9.70
CA GLY A 53 4.53 -4.14 -9.67
C GLY A 53 4.07 -3.31 -10.86
N ALA A 54 4.96 -2.48 -11.42
CA ALA A 54 4.69 -1.67 -12.61
C ALA A 54 4.87 -2.45 -13.92
N GLU A 55 5.88 -3.30 -14.03
CA GLU A 55 6.14 -4.11 -15.24
C GLU A 55 5.12 -5.23 -15.43
N GLU A 56 4.70 -5.89 -14.36
CA GLU A 56 3.75 -7.02 -14.44
C GLU A 56 2.28 -6.57 -14.57
N ASP A 57 2.02 -5.26 -14.70
CA ASP A 57 0.69 -4.62 -14.68
C ASP A 57 -0.21 -5.09 -13.51
N ARG A 58 0.43 -5.56 -12.43
CA ARG A 58 -0.25 -6.07 -11.23
C ARG A 58 -0.79 -4.94 -10.37
N TRP A 59 -0.17 -3.77 -10.43
CA TRP A 59 -0.57 -2.61 -9.65
C TRP A 59 -1.32 -1.63 -10.53
N SER A 60 -2.45 -1.14 -10.03
CA SER A 60 -3.15 -0.04 -10.68
C SER A 60 -2.25 1.20 -10.80
N PRO A 61 -2.44 2.04 -11.83
CA PRO A 61 -1.67 3.27 -11.99
C PRO A 61 -1.67 4.16 -10.74
N ASP A 62 -2.79 4.27 -10.04
CA ASP A 62 -2.88 5.05 -8.80
C ASP A 62 -1.99 4.51 -7.67
N LYS A 63 -1.88 3.18 -7.54
CA LYS A 63 -0.98 2.56 -6.57
C LYS A 63 0.47 2.79 -6.95
N GLN A 64 0.82 2.66 -8.23
CA GLN A 64 2.16 2.94 -8.73
C GLN A 64 2.56 4.40 -8.45
N ARG A 65 1.69 5.36 -8.77
CA ARG A 65 1.89 6.79 -8.47
C ARG A 65 2.08 7.05 -6.98
N MET A 66 1.23 6.46 -6.14
CA MET A 66 1.27 6.66 -4.69
C MET A 66 2.62 6.18 -4.12
N VAL A 67 3.03 4.97 -4.47
CA VAL A 67 4.29 4.39 -3.98
C VAL A 67 5.50 5.14 -4.54
N ALA A 68 5.45 5.56 -5.81
CA ALA A 68 6.50 6.38 -6.41
C ALA A 68 6.67 7.74 -5.71
N ARG A 69 5.56 8.40 -5.34
CA ARG A 69 5.59 9.65 -4.55
C ARG A 69 6.17 9.43 -3.15
N TYR A 70 5.79 8.34 -2.50
CA TYR A 70 6.34 7.96 -1.20
C TYR A 70 7.86 7.75 -1.27
N LEU A 71 8.35 7.03 -2.28
CA LEU A 71 9.79 6.84 -2.49
C LEU A 71 10.54 8.13 -2.79
N LEU A 72 9.94 9.05 -3.56
CA LEU A 72 10.52 10.37 -3.79
C LEU A 72 10.60 11.21 -2.52
N ASP A 73 9.64 11.08 -1.60
CA ASP A 73 9.72 11.78 -0.32
C ASP A 73 10.85 11.22 0.55
N LEU A 74 10.96 9.88 0.60
CA LEU A 74 12.06 9.19 1.29
C LEU A 74 13.44 9.50 0.70
N SER A 75 13.55 9.86 -0.58
CA SER A 75 14.83 10.23 -1.22
C SER A 75 15.55 11.43 -0.58
N LYS A 76 14.85 12.19 0.28
CA LYS A 76 15.43 13.28 1.07
C LYS A 76 16.25 12.77 2.26
N ASP A 77 15.83 11.65 2.84
CA ASP A 77 16.42 11.06 4.04
C ASP A 77 17.30 9.84 3.71
N TYR A 78 17.05 9.20 2.55
CA TYR A 78 17.74 8.02 2.08
C TYR A 78 18.46 8.28 0.76
N TRP A 79 19.67 7.73 0.63
CA TRP A 79 20.44 7.85 -0.60
C TRP A 79 19.79 7.07 -1.74
N MET A 80 19.35 7.78 -2.78
CA MET A 80 18.89 7.22 -4.04
C MET A 80 19.73 7.75 -5.20
N ASN A 81 19.99 6.90 -6.19
CA ASN A 81 20.69 7.27 -7.40
C ASN A 81 19.78 8.06 -8.36
N GLY A 82 20.39 8.84 -9.25
CA GLY A 82 19.65 9.68 -10.21
C GLY A 82 18.65 8.91 -11.06
N ASP A 83 18.98 7.67 -11.45
CA ASP A 83 18.10 6.79 -12.22
C ASP A 83 16.88 6.32 -11.42
N GLU A 84 17.05 6.01 -10.13
CA GLU A 84 15.96 5.58 -9.24
C GLU A 84 14.99 6.73 -8.98
N VAL A 85 15.50 7.95 -8.83
CA VAL A 85 14.70 9.17 -8.72
C VAL A 85 13.96 9.46 -10.02
N ALA A 86 14.63 9.34 -11.17
CA ALA A 86 14.00 9.53 -12.48
C ALA A 86 12.90 8.50 -12.76
N PHE A 87 13.12 7.24 -12.37
CA PHE A 87 12.10 6.19 -12.43
C PHE A 87 10.85 6.54 -11.62
N CYS A 88 11.01 6.91 -10.34
CA CYS A 88 9.88 7.28 -9.50
C CYS A 88 9.15 8.53 -10.02
N ARG A 89 9.87 9.53 -10.56
CA ARG A 89 9.25 10.73 -11.16
C ARG A 89 8.38 10.39 -12.36
N ARG A 90 8.81 9.47 -13.21
CA ARG A 90 8.02 9.02 -14.37
C ARG A 90 6.72 8.36 -13.92
N LEU A 91 6.80 7.43 -12.96
CA LEU A 91 5.62 6.75 -12.42
C LEU A 91 4.67 7.67 -11.65
N ALA A 92 5.18 8.70 -10.99
CA ALA A 92 4.34 9.67 -10.27
C ALA A 92 3.58 10.65 -11.18
N ALA A 93 4.01 10.78 -12.44
CA ALA A 93 3.49 11.72 -13.43
C ALA A 93 2.67 11.07 -14.56
N ALA A 94 2.84 9.76 -14.80
CA ALA A 94 1.91 8.93 -15.58
C ALA A 94 0.53 8.90 -14.89
#